data_AF-A0A8S9Z2C6-F1
#
_entry.id   AF-A0A8S9Z2C6-F1
#
_cell.length_a   1.000
_cell.length_b   1.000
_cell.length_c   1.000
_cell.angle_alpha   90.00
_cell.angle_beta   90.00
_cell.angle_gamma   90.00
#
_symmetry.space_group_name_H-M   'P 1'
#
loop_
_entity.id
_entity.type
_entity.pdbx_description
1 polymer ?
#
loop_
_entity_poly.entity_id
_entity_poly.type
_entity_poly.pdbx_seq_one_letter_code
_entity_poly.pdbx_strand_id
1 'polypeptide(L)'
;IFSFLTPIELARCASVCRTWLLIADRLLTQERLDLSELSESLTDRCLMKIIRKSYIHLRQINLNHCARLGPLGFHALAACVNLQDVNLSQCDELRDESVQLLLSGCQLLLYLNLSYTPITDTAIRYLTEKPTMLRFLSLAYCLNLTHECMPFVKQSCGLGNLIYLDLSGCVKLGSNGLAGIFQSLTKVRYWMLNGLPCISDDELEILGSCCPVIETLELINSGIPIPAHNQPVVYSLILKTGKSVSAHAVNCKSGEDLAEVTDRNCAKLKPTVQSFKRITDKGLSSVTRKGLRRLLVSDLQDFYGNCFDISSTPPSQQGPAQTNNQHLPNEMISDASNTEHLTQLSLLNCSGVS
;
A
#
# COMPACT_ATOMS: atom_id res chain seq x y z
N ILE A 1 -15.91 -27.76 15.38
CA ILE A 1 -17.22 -27.35 14.81
C ILE A 1 -17.41 -25.86 14.99
N PHE A 2 -17.60 -25.35 16.21
CA PHE A 2 -17.80 -23.92 16.47
C PHE A 2 -16.63 -23.01 16.03
N SER A 3 -15.39 -23.52 16.00
CA SER A 3 -14.21 -22.80 15.52
C SER A 3 -14.21 -22.49 14.01
N PHE A 4 -15.12 -23.09 13.25
CA PHE A 4 -15.31 -22.87 11.81
C PHE A 4 -16.49 -21.95 11.50
N LEU A 5 -17.17 -21.46 12.53
CA LEU A 5 -18.36 -20.63 12.41
C LEU A 5 -17.95 -19.14 12.45
N THR A 6 -18.63 -18.31 11.66
CA THR A 6 -18.47 -16.85 11.73
C THR A 6 -18.92 -16.32 13.10
N PRO A 7 -18.54 -15.10 13.51
CA PRO A 7 -19.02 -14.50 14.75
C PRO A 7 -20.56 -14.45 14.84
N ILE A 8 -21.25 -14.27 13.70
CA ILE A 8 -22.72 -14.26 13.61
C ILE A 8 -23.29 -15.66 13.84
N GLU A 9 -22.68 -16.68 13.23
CA GLU A 9 -23.07 -18.08 13.42
C GLU A 9 -22.80 -18.54 14.84
N LEU A 10 -21.68 -18.13 15.45
CA LEU A 10 -21.38 -18.35 16.87
C LEU A 10 -22.44 -17.70 17.76
N ALA A 11 -22.88 -16.47 17.45
CA ALA A 11 -23.96 -15.80 18.17
C ALA A 11 -25.30 -16.53 18.04
N ARG A 12 -25.58 -17.14 16.87
CA ARG A 12 -26.75 -18.01 16.66
C ARG A 12 -26.62 -19.33 17.41
N CYS A 13 -25.43 -19.94 17.45
CA CYS A 13 -25.21 -21.15 18.24
C CYS A 13 -25.30 -20.90 19.75
N ALA A 14 -24.96 -19.68 20.20
CA ALA A 14 -25.08 -19.27 21.59
C ALA A 14 -26.53 -19.27 22.11
N SER A 15 -27.54 -19.21 21.23
CA SER A 15 -28.96 -19.25 21.63
C SER A 15 -29.54 -20.67 21.75
N VAL A 16 -28.79 -21.71 21.36
CA VAL A 16 -29.30 -23.09 21.29
C VAL A 16 -29.42 -23.74 22.67
N CYS A 17 -28.38 -23.71 23.49
CA CYS A 17 -28.42 -24.22 24.87
C CYS A 17 -27.30 -23.63 25.74
N ARG A 18 -27.38 -23.82 27.06
CA ARG A 18 -26.41 -23.26 28.02
C ARG A 18 -24.97 -23.74 27.79
N THR A 19 -24.79 -24.98 27.34
CA THR A 19 -23.47 -25.52 27.01
C THR A 19 -22.93 -24.90 25.73
N TRP A 20 -23.77 -24.71 24.71
CA TRP A 20 -23.39 -24.08 23.45
C TRP A 20 -23.11 -22.59 23.62
N LEU A 21 -23.86 -21.92 24.50
CA LEU A 21 -23.57 -20.56 24.95
C LEU A 21 -22.17 -20.48 25.56
N LEU A 22 -21.80 -21.38 26.47
CA LEU A 22 -20.46 -21.35 27.11
C LEU A 22 -19.33 -21.70 26.13
N ILE A 23 -19.57 -22.59 25.16
CA ILE A 23 -18.59 -22.92 24.10
C ILE A 23 -18.44 -21.75 23.14
N ALA A 24 -19.56 -21.13 22.72
CA ALA A 24 -19.53 -19.93 21.90
C ALA A 24 -18.89 -18.74 22.64
N ASP A 25 -19.17 -18.56 23.94
CA ASP A 25 -18.61 -17.48 24.78
C ASP A 25 -17.09 -17.66 24.99
N ARG A 26 -16.60 -18.90 25.14
CA ARG A 26 -15.15 -19.20 25.11
C ARG A 26 -14.51 -19.01 23.73
N LEU A 27 -15.30 -19.14 22.67
CA LEU A 27 -14.85 -18.87 21.32
C LEU A 27 -15.12 -17.42 20.90
N LEU A 28 -15.69 -16.58 21.78
CA LEU A 28 -15.88 -15.13 21.65
C LEU A 28 -14.78 -14.33 22.37
N THR A 29 -13.90 -14.99 23.14
CA THR A 29 -12.58 -14.44 23.54
C THR A 29 -11.61 -14.45 22.36
N GLN A 30 -12.10 -14.07 21.18
CA GLN A 30 -11.33 -14.15 19.95
C GLN A 30 -10.24 -13.09 19.95
N GLU A 31 -9.03 -13.53 19.62
CA GLU A 31 -7.97 -12.59 19.28
C GLU A 31 -8.24 -11.91 17.94
N ARG A 32 -9.10 -12.49 17.08
CA ARG A 32 -9.42 -11.98 15.75
C ARG A 32 -10.92 -11.85 15.57
N LEU A 33 -11.38 -10.68 15.13
CA LEU A 33 -12.79 -10.42 14.92
C LEU A 33 -13.00 -9.77 13.56
N ASP A 34 -13.70 -10.46 12.66
CA ASP A 34 -14.12 -9.89 11.38
C ASP A 34 -15.59 -9.52 11.43
N LEU A 35 -15.89 -8.24 11.22
CA LEU A 35 -17.24 -7.67 11.19
C LEU A 35 -17.55 -6.99 9.85
N SER A 36 -16.70 -7.17 8.83
CA SER A 36 -16.90 -6.55 7.51
C SER A 36 -18.21 -7.00 6.85
N GLU A 37 -18.68 -8.23 7.11
CA GLU A 37 -20.00 -8.71 6.65
C GLU A 37 -21.19 -7.96 7.28
N LEU A 38 -20.96 -7.23 8.37
CA LEU A 38 -21.98 -6.45 9.07
C LEU A 38 -21.92 -4.96 8.75
N SER A 39 -21.06 -4.54 7.82
CA SER A 39 -20.74 -3.14 7.47
C SER A 39 -21.93 -2.18 7.43
N GLU A 40 -23.02 -2.57 6.77
CA GLU A 40 -24.25 -1.78 6.59
C GLU A 40 -25.10 -1.61 7.87
N SER A 41 -24.91 -2.52 8.83
CA SER A 41 -25.75 -2.65 10.02
C SER A 41 -25.00 -2.38 11.33
N LEU A 42 -23.67 -2.40 11.29
CA LEU A 42 -22.84 -2.21 12.47
C LEU A 42 -22.89 -0.76 12.92
N THR A 43 -23.34 -0.55 14.15
CA THR A 43 -23.37 0.76 14.82
C THR A 43 -22.45 0.77 16.03
N ASP A 44 -22.12 1.96 16.54
CA ASP A 44 -21.32 2.14 17.75
C ASP A 44 -21.84 1.30 18.91
N ARG A 45 -23.16 1.31 19.13
CA ARG A 45 -23.79 0.55 20.20
C ARG A 45 -23.60 -0.96 20.02
N CYS A 46 -23.66 -1.47 18.79
CA CYS A 46 -23.42 -2.86 18.49
C CYS A 46 -21.96 -3.22 18.73
N LEU A 47 -21.03 -2.44 18.18
CA LEU A 47 -19.59 -2.67 18.35
C LEU A 47 -19.20 -2.66 19.84
N MET A 48 -19.64 -1.64 20.59
CA MET A 48 -19.40 -1.54 22.03
C MET A 48 -19.88 -2.78 22.79
N LYS A 49 -21.05 -3.33 22.47
CA LYS A 49 -21.56 -4.56 23.09
C LYS A 49 -20.69 -5.77 22.77
N ILE A 50 -20.21 -5.88 21.53
CA ILE A 50 -19.35 -6.96 21.08
C ILE A 50 -17.99 -6.90 21.80
N ILE A 51 -17.32 -5.75 21.75
CA ILE A 51 -15.96 -5.62 22.29
C ILE A 51 -15.93 -5.60 23.82
N ARG A 52 -17.01 -5.21 24.51
CA ARG A 52 -17.05 -5.14 25.99
C ARG A 52 -16.63 -6.45 26.67
N LYS A 53 -16.84 -7.59 26.00
CA LYS A 53 -16.45 -8.92 26.51
C LYS A 53 -15.05 -9.36 26.08
N SER A 54 -14.53 -8.85 24.96
CA SER A 54 -13.30 -9.36 24.32
C SER A 54 -12.15 -8.36 24.25
N TYR A 55 -12.34 -7.11 24.71
CA TYR A 55 -11.38 -6.01 24.51
C TYR A 55 -9.95 -6.29 25.03
N ILE A 56 -9.80 -7.10 26.09
CA ILE A 56 -8.49 -7.49 26.61
C ILE A 56 -7.79 -8.59 25.80
N HIS A 57 -8.53 -9.35 24.99
CA HIS A 57 -7.99 -10.46 24.19
C HIS A 57 -7.88 -10.10 22.71
N LEU A 58 -8.59 -9.08 22.26
CA LEU A 58 -8.65 -8.71 20.86
C LEU A 58 -7.30 -8.18 20.37
N ARG A 59 -6.74 -8.85 19.37
CA ARG A 59 -5.49 -8.50 18.68
C ARG A 59 -5.72 -8.03 17.25
N GLN A 60 -6.77 -8.52 16.59
CA GLN A 60 -7.06 -8.20 15.21
C GLN A 60 -8.54 -7.89 15.04
N ILE A 61 -8.84 -6.82 14.32
CA ILE A 61 -10.22 -6.48 13.98
C ILE A 61 -10.32 -5.99 12.53
N ASN A 62 -11.28 -6.55 11.81
CA ASN A 62 -11.65 -6.10 10.48
C ASN A 62 -13.02 -5.41 10.53
N LEU A 63 -13.03 -4.12 10.25
CA LEU A 63 -14.21 -3.24 10.19
C LEU A 63 -14.34 -2.60 8.81
N ASN A 64 -13.76 -3.21 7.78
CA ASN A 64 -13.85 -2.69 6.42
C ASN A 64 -15.32 -2.41 6.03
N HIS A 65 -15.53 -1.30 5.32
CA HIS A 65 -16.85 -0.81 4.88
C HIS A 65 -17.83 -0.41 5.98
N CYS A 66 -17.46 -0.39 7.27
CA CYS A 66 -18.38 -0.04 8.36
C CYS A 66 -18.72 1.47 8.38
N ALA A 67 -19.50 1.92 7.39
CA ALA A 67 -19.82 3.32 7.12
C ALA A 67 -20.66 3.99 8.22
N ARG A 68 -21.31 3.22 9.09
CA ARG A 68 -22.16 3.74 10.18
C ARG A 68 -21.44 3.80 11.53
N LEU A 69 -20.15 3.49 11.55
CA LEU A 69 -19.35 3.55 12.76
C LEU A 69 -18.89 4.98 12.99
N GLY A 70 -19.32 5.55 14.10
CA GLY A 70 -19.01 6.90 14.55
C GLY A 70 -17.99 6.95 15.68
N PRO A 71 -17.78 8.15 16.25
CA PRO A 71 -16.73 8.40 17.24
C PRO A 71 -16.81 7.52 18.49
N LEU A 72 -18.02 7.13 18.94
CA LEU A 72 -18.15 6.29 20.13
C LEU A 72 -17.67 4.86 19.86
N GLY A 73 -17.88 4.36 18.64
CA GLY A 73 -17.36 3.09 18.17
C GLY A 73 -15.84 3.07 18.17
N PHE A 74 -15.21 4.08 17.58
CA PHE A 74 -13.75 4.20 17.56
C PHE A 74 -13.13 4.41 18.94
N HIS A 75 -13.80 5.18 19.82
CA HIS A 75 -13.38 5.30 21.22
C HIS A 75 -13.38 3.94 21.93
N ALA A 76 -14.39 3.12 21.66
CA ALA A 76 -14.47 1.79 22.22
C ALA A 76 -13.35 0.87 21.68
N LEU A 77 -12.98 0.99 20.40
CA LEU A 77 -11.82 0.28 19.83
C LEU A 77 -10.51 0.70 20.49
N ALA A 78 -10.33 1.98 20.78
CA ALA A 78 -9.14 2.47 21.47
C ALA A 78 -8.97 1.87 22.88
N ALA A 79 -10.03 1.36 23.50
CA ALA A 79 -9.94 0.64 24.77
C ALA A 79 -9.35 -0.79 24.62
N CYS A 80 -9.24 -1.32 23.41
CA CYS A 80 -8.67 -2.63 23.13
C CYS A 80 -7.13 -2.53 23.05
N VAL A 81 -6.48 -2.46 24.20
CA VAL A 81 -5.05 -2.17 24.35
C VAL A 81 -4.10 -3.19 23.69
N ASN A 82 -4.60 -4.41 23.44
CA ASN A 82 -3.84 -5.49 22.83
C ASN A 82 -4.00 -5.59 21.31
N LEU A 83 -4.69 -4.64 20.68
CA LEU A 83 -4.82 -4.59 19.22
C LEU A 83 -3.46 -4.41 18.54
N GLN A 84 -3.26 -5.24 17.52
CA GLN A 84 -2.06 -5.34 16.69
C GLN A 84 -2.39 -5.16 15.21
N ASP A 85 -3.60 -5.53 14.77
CA ASP A 85 -4.03 -5.47 13.37
C ASP A 85 -5.43 -4.87 13.27
N VAL A 86 -5.54 -3.75 12.58
CA VAL A 86 -6.78 -2.99 12.48
C VAL A 86 -7.03 -2.60 11.03
N ASN A 87 -8.12 -3.11 10.47
CA ASN A 87 -8.59 -2.71 9.16
C ASN A 87 -9.84 -1.81 9.29
N LEU A 88 -9.67 -0.53 8.92
CA LEU A 88 -10.72 0.49 8.89
C LEU A 88 -10.93 1.02 7.45
N SER A 89 -10.49 0.29 6.43
CA SER A 89 -10.63 0.77 5.05
C SER A 89 -12.10 0.97 4.68
N GLN A 90 -12.39 2.03 3.92
CA GLN A 90 -13.74 2.38 3.48
C GLN A 90 -14.74 2.65 4.62
N CYS A 91 -14.24 3.09 5.78
CA CYS A 91 -15.07 3.66 6.84
C CYS A 91 -15.28 5.17 6.60
N ASP A 92 -16.37 5.52 5.92
CA ASP A 92 -16.65 6.91 5.49
C ASP A 92 -16.81 7.92 6.63
N GLU A 93 -17.19 7.47 7.83
CA GLU A 93 -17.34 8.32 9.02
C GLU A 93 -16.08 8.39 9.88
N LEU A 94 -14.98 7.76 9.47
CA LEU A 94 -13.70 7.89 10.15
C LEU A 94 -13.17 9.33 10.05
N ARG A 95 -12.65 9.86 11.16
CA ARG A 95 -12.05 11.20 11.25
C ARG A 95 -10.67 11.12 11.93
N ASP A 96 -9.86 12.16 11.74
CA ASP A 96 -8.48 12.21 12.22
C ASP A 96 -8.38 12.04 13.74
N GLU A 97 -9.35 12.55 14.51
CA GLU A 97 -9.43 12.39 15.97
C GLU A 97 -9.62 10.92 16.38
N SER A 98 -10.35 10.15 15.57
CA SER A 98 -10.53 8.71 15.83
C SER A 98 -9.22 7.94 15.61
N VAL A 99 -8.42 8.35 14.63
CA VAL A 99 -7.07 7.82 14.42
C VAL A 99 -6.17 8.16 15.62
N GLN A 100 -6.23 9.40 16.13
CA GLN A 100 -5.48 9.81 17.32
C GLN A 100 -5.84 8.97 18.56
N LEU A 101 -7.14 8.73 18.78
CA LEU A 101 -7.63 7.91 19.88
C LEU A 101 -7.10 6.48 19.76
N LEU A 102 -7.22 5.88 18.57
CA LEU A 102 -6.73 4.53 18.30
C LEU A 102 -5.23 4.41 18.58
N LEU A 103 -4.42 5.32 18.06
CA LEU A 103 -2.96 5.32 18.26
C LEU A 103 -2.57 5.52 19.73
N SER A 104 -3.38 6.24 20.51
CA SER A 104 -3.11 6.48 21.93
C SER A 104 -3.46 5.27 22.80
N GLY A 105 -4.53 4.55 22.45
CA GLY A 105 -5.01 3.39 23.21
C GLY A 105 -4.37 2.06 22.81
N CYS A 106 -4.08 1.87 21.51
CA CYS A 106 -3.56 0.64 20.94
C CYS A 106 -2.06 0.75 20.65
N GLN A 107 -1.24 0.78 21.70
CA GLN A 107 0.22 1.00 21.57
C GLN A 107 0.98 -0.20 20.97
N LEU A 108 0.34 -1.36 20.90
CA LEU A 108 0.88 -2.59 20.28
C LEU A 108 0.51 -2.71 18.79
N LEU A 109 -0.07 -1.67 18.18
CA LEU A 109 -0.52 -1.70 16.80
C LEU A 109 0.66 -1.89 15.83
N LEU A 110 0.58 -2.93 15.00
CA LEU A 110 1.59 -3.31 14.01
C LEU A 110 1.08 -3.09 12.58
N TYR A 111 -0.21 -3.31 12.33
CA TYR A 111 -0.86 -3.21 11.02
C TYR A 111 -2.06 -2.29 11.12
N LEU A 112 -2.09 -1.27 10.26
CA LEU A 112 -3.20 -0.33 10.17
C LEU A 112 -3.54 -0.07 8.71
N ASN A 113 -4.78 -0.35 8.34
CA ASN A 113 -5.32 -0.02 7.02
C ASN A 113 -6.38 1.07 7.14
N LEU A 114 -6.09 2.24 6.54
CA LEU A 114 -6.96 3.41 6.49
C LEU A 114 -7.39 3.74 5.05
N SER A 115 -7.23 2.80 4.10
CA SER A 115 -7.49 3.06 2.69
C SER A 115 -8.91 3.54 2.42
N TYR A 116 -9.09 4.44 1.46
CA TYR A 116 -10.39 5.00 1.07
C TYR A 116 -11.16 5.62 2.26
N THR A 117 -10.45 6.27 3.18
CA THR A 117 -11.08 7.03 4.27
C THR A 117 -10.86 8.54 4.06
N PRO A 118 -11.72 9.41 4.62
CA PRO A 118 -11.62 10.85 4.38
C PRO A 118 -10.56 11.55 5.26
N ILE A 119 -9.61 10.82 5.82
CA ILE A 119 -8.54 11.34 6.68
C ILE A 119 -7.69 12.41 5.98
N THR A 120 -7.16 13.35 6.76
CA THR A 120 -6.37 14.47 6.25
C THR A 120 -4.92 14.43 6.73
N ASP A 121 -4.14 15.44 6.37
CA ASP A 121 -2.76 15.64 6.86
C ASP A 121 -2.68 15.68 8.40
N THR A 122 -3.79 15.97 9.08
CA THR A 122 -3.90 15.89 10.55
C THR A 122 -3.73 14.45 11.06
N ALA A 123 -4.26 13.44 10.36
CA ALA A 123 -4.01 12.04 10.74
C ALA A 123 -2.53 11.67 10.60
N ILE A 124 -1.86 12.19 9.56
CA ILE A 124 -0.41 11.99 9.38
C ILE A 124 0.35 12.61 10.53
N ARG A 125 -0.01 13.83 10.96
CA ARG A 125 0.54 14.45 12.16
C ARG A 125 0.43 13.52 13.37
N TYR A 126 -0.76 12.96 13.64
CA TYR A 126 -0.95 12.03 14.76
C TYR A 126 -0.12 10.73 14.65
N LEU A 127 0.03 10.18 13.43
CA LEU A 127 0.88 9.02 13.17
C LEU A 127 2.37 9.30 13.42
N THR A 128 2.81 10.56 13.27
CA THR A 128 4.22 10.96 13.40
C THR A 128 4.61 11.45 14.80
N GLU A 129 3.66 11.99 15.56
CA GLU A 129 3.88 12.65 16.87
C GLU A 129 4.34 11.70 17.98
N LYS A 130 3.83 10.46 17.98
CA LYS A 130 4.12 9.47 19.03
C LYS A 130 4.84 8.26 18.45
N PRO A 131 5.86 7.70 19.14
CA PRO A 131 6.46 6.43 18.75
C PRO A 131 5.39 5.34 18.60
N THR A 132 5.41 4.64 17.48
CA THR A 132 4.50 3.51 17.25
C THR A 132 5.29 2.24 16.94
N MET A 133 4.63 1.10 17.11
CA MET A 133 5.14 -0.20 16.66
C MET A 133 4.69 -0.52 15.22
N LEU A 134 4.11 0.45 14.50
CA LEU A 134 3.55 0.21 13.17
C LEU A 134 4.64 -0.24 12.20
N ARG A 135 4.38 -1.38 11.57
CA ARG A 135 5.19 -1.98 10.51
C ARG A 135 4.50 -1.93 9.16
N PHE A 136 3.17 -1.92 9.15
CA PHE A 136 2.34 -1.84 7.96
C PHE A 136 1.35 -0.69 8.10
N LEU A 137 1.35 0.19 7.10
CA LEU A 137 0.39 1.27 6.99
C LEU A 137 -0.08 1.34 5.54
N SER A 138 -1.39 1.26 5.33
CA SER A 138 -2.00 1.59 4.04
C SER A 138 -2.86 2.84 4.16
N LEU A 139 -2.55 3.82 3.31
CA LEU A 139 -3.24 5.10 3.14
C LEU A 139 -3.81 5.20 1.72
N ALA A 140 -3.97 4.08 1.01
CA ALA A 140 -4.34 4.07 -0.39
C ALA A 140 -5.67 4.83 -0.61
N TYR A 141 -5.71 5.69 -1.60
CA TYR A 141 -6.88 6.47 -2.00
C TYR A 141 -7.45 7.36 -0.87
N CYS A 142 -6.61 7.76 0.09
CA CYS A 142 -6.93 8.84 1.02
C CYS A 142 -6.79 10.20 0.30
N LEU A 143 -7.83 10.58 -0.45
CA LEU A 143 -7.81 11.70 -1.41
C LEU A 143 -7.66 13.10 -0.76
N ASN A 144 -7.65 13.20 0.57
CA ASN A 144 -7.47 14.46 1.30
C ASN A 144 -6.05 14.63 1.85
N LEU A 145 -5.14 13.68 1.61
CA LEU A 145 -3.73 13.82 1.94
C LEU A 145 -3.00 14.69 0.92
N THR A 146 -2.23 15.67 1.40
CA THR A 146 -1.51 16.64 0.57
C THR A 146 -0.04 16.77 1.01
N HIS A 147 0.75 17.54 0.27
CA HIS A 147 2.14 17.84 0.65
C HIS A 147 2.26 18.68 1.93
N GLU A 148 1.16 19.23 2.46
CA GLU A 148 1.16 19.96 3.73
C GLU A 148 1.45 19.04 4.93
N CYS A 149 1.40 17.71 4.79
CA CYS A 149 1.84 16.79 5.85
C CYS A 149 3.37 16.72 6.05
N MET A 150 4.17 17.28 5.15
CA MET A 150 5.63 17.14 5.17
C MET A 150 6.34 17.64 6.45
N PRO A 151 5.94 18.76 7.08
CA PRO A 151 6.57 19.21 8.32
C PRO A 151 6.49 18.14 9.43
N PHE A 152 5.40 17.37 9.48
CA PHE A 152 5.17 16.34 10.48
C PHE A 152 5.98 15.07 10.18
N VAL A 153 6.03 14.66 8.91
CA VAL A 153 6.77 13.47 8.47
C VAL A 153 8.27 13.61 8.70
N LYS A 154 8.85 14.80 8.47
CA LYS A 154 10.29 15.06 8.69
C LYS A 154 10.72 15.00 10.17
N GLN A 155 9.79 15.25 11.08
CA GLN A 155 10.01 15.20 12.53
C GLN A 155 9.54 13.86 13.13
N SER A 156 9.23 12.87 12.28
CA SER A 156 8.57 11.64 12.68
C SER A 156 9.44 10.77 13.56
N CYS A 157 9.02 10.62 14.82
CA CYS A 157 9.44 9.52 15.68
C CYS A 157 8.52 8.29 15.51
N GLY A 158 7.28 8.52 15.06
CA GLY A 158 6.21 7.51 15.05
C GLY A 158 6.30 6.45 13.97
N LEU A 159 6.75 6.81 12.77
CA LEU A 159 6.80 5.92 11.60
C LEU A 159 8.19 5.26 11.40
N GLY A 160 9.09 5.40 12.37
CA GLY A 160 10.47 4.88 12.28
C GLY A 160 10.62 3.35 12.29
N ASN A 161 9.52 2.61 12.46
CA ASN A 161 9.47 1.14 12.41
C ASN A 161 8.72 0.62 11.16
N LEU A 162 8.27 1.52 10.29
CA LEU A 162 7.46 1.16 9.14
C LEU A 162 8.28 0.39 8.10
N ILE A 163 7.71 -0.71 7.61
CA ILE A 163 8.33 -1.62 6.63
C ILE A 163 7.52 -1.65 5.35
N TYR A 164 6.20 -1.53 5.44
CA TYR A 164 5.27 -1.48 4.33
C TYR A 164 4.50 -0.17 4.35
N LEU A 165 4.49 0.52 3.21
CA LEU A 165 3.70 1.72 3.01
C LEU A 165 3.00 1.68 1.65
N ASP A 166 1.70 1.91 1.68
CA ASP A 166 0.87 2.05 0.50
C ASP A 166 0.28 3.46 0.43
N LEU A 167 0.67 4.19 -0.63
CA LEU A 167 0.23 5.54 -0.96
C LEU A 167 -0.52 5.58 -2.29
N SER A 168 -0.98 4.43 -2.77
CA SER A 168 -1.62 4.31 -4.08
C SER A 168 -2.78 5.31 -4.20
N GLY A 169 -2.90 6.02 -5.32
CA GLY A 169 -4.00 6.97 -5.55
C GLY A 169 -4.01 8.23 -4.69
N CYS A 170 -3.00 8.47 -3.82
CA CYS A 170 -2.84 9.71 -3.05
C CYS A 170 -2.32 10.87 -3.92
N VAL A 171 -3.03 11.19 -5.00
CA VAL A 171 -2.58 12.09 -6.07
C VAL A 171 -2.26 13.52 -5.62
N LYS A 172 -2.88 13.99 -4.52
CA LYS A 172 -2.69 15.34 -3.98
C LYS A 172 -1.40 15.50 -3.16
N LEU A 173 -0.69 14.42 -2.84
CA LEU A 173 0.66 14.49 -2.25
C LEU A 173 1.64 15.18 -3.22
N GLY A 174 1.47 14.96 -4.53
CA GLY A 174 2.37 15.49 -5.54
C GLY A 174 3.81 15.00 -5.40
N SER A 175 4.71 15.54 -6.24
CA SER A 175 6.14 15.20 -6.22
C SER A 175 6.81 15.59 -4.90
N ASN A 176 6.52 16.79 -4.40
CA ASN A 176 7.09 17.30 -3.15
C ASN A 176 6.72 16.43 -1.94
N GLY A 177 5.47 15.99 -1.84
CA GLY A 177 5.01 15.11 -0.77
C GLY A 177 5.69 13.74 -0.81
N LEU A 178 5.76 13.12 -2.01
CA LEU A 178 6.43 11.83 -2.16
C LEU A 178 7.93 11.91 -1.86
N ALA A 179 8.62 12.92 -2.39
CA ALA A 179 10.03 13.14 -2.12
C ALA A 179 10.33 13.28 -0.61
N GLY A 180 9.52 14.07 0.11
CA GLY A 180 9.68 14.23 1.55
C GLY A 180 9.40 12.96 2.33
N ILE A 181 8.44 12.14 1.90
CA ILE A 181 8.16 10.82 2.50
C ILE A 181 9.35 9.86 2.29
N PHE A 182 9.88 9.76 1.07
CA PHE A 182 11.02 8.88 0.76
C PHE A 182 12.28 9.27 1.55
N GLN A 183 12.52 10.56 1.73
CA GLN A 183 13.63 11.08 2.53
C GLN A 183 13.49 10.78 4.02
N SER A 184 12.25 10.69 4.52
CA SER A 184 11.99 10.52 5.96
C SER A 184 11.84 9.05 6.36
N LEU A 185 11.22 8.22 5.50
CA LEU A 185 10.86 6.84 5.79
C LEU A 185 11.84 5.83 5.17
N THR A 186 13.12 5.96 5.52
CA THR A 186 14.23 5.22 4.89
C THR A 186 14.26 3.71 5.17
N LYS A 187 13.46 3.22 6.13
CA LYS A 187 13.38 1.80 6.49
C LYS A 187 12.28 1.02 5.77
N VAL A 188 11.42 1.70 5.02
CA VAL A 188 10.33 1.06 4.27
C VAL A 188 10.92 0.25 3.12
N ARG A 189 10.50 -1.02 3.02
CA ARG A 189 11.00 -2.01 2.05
C ARG A 189 9.94 -2.38 1.02
N TYR A 190 8.66 -2.19 1.34
CA TYR A 190 7.53 -2.50 0.47
C TYR A 190 6.79 -1.21 0.16
N TRP A 191 6.89 -0.76 -1.08
CA TRP A 191 6.31 0.49 -1.56
C TRP A 191 5.21 0.19 -2.57
N MET A 192 3.96 0.51 -2.21
CA MET A 192 2.85 0.49 -3.16
C MET A 192 2.55 1.93 -3.58
N LEU A 193 2.84 2.23 -4.84
CA LEU A 193 2.83 3.58 -5.39
C LEU A 193 1.98 3.63 -6.67
N ASN A 194 0.89 2.88 -6.70
CA ASN A 194 0.02 2.71 -7.87
C ASN A 194 -0.84 3.97 -8.10
N GLY A 195 -1.18 4.28 -9.35
CA GLY A 195 -2.06 5.39 -9.70
C GLY A 195 -1.53 6.77 -9.29
N LEU A 196 -0.21 6.94 -9.20
CA LEU A 196 0.42 8.21 -8.81
C LEU A 196 0.99 8.90 -10.06
N PRO A 197 0.31 9.93 -10.61
CA PRO A 197 0.71 10.59 -11.85
C PRO A 197 1.96 11.45 -11.68
N CYS A 198 2.31 11.83 -10.44
CA CYS A 198 3.45 12.67 -10.13
C CYS A 198 4.79 11.92 -10.06
N ILE A 199 4.79 10.58 -10.08
CA ILE A 199 6.03 9.81 -10.00
C ILE A 199 6.74 9.83 -11.35
N SER A 200 7.99 10.30 -11.34
CA SER A 200 8.90 10.25 -12.48
C SER A 200 10.27 9.68 -12.06
N ASP A 201 11.22 9.70 -12.99
CA ASP A 201 12.61 9.34 -12.70
C ASP A 201 13.21 10.09 -11.51
N ASP A 202 12.83 11.36 -11.31
CA ASP A 202 13.34 12.18 -10.21
C ASP A 202 12.89 11.63 -8.85
N GLU A 203 11.61 11.28 -8.71
CA GLU A 203 11.06 10.70 -7.48
C GLU A 203 11.63 9.30 -7.21
N LEU A 204 11.86 8.50 -8.26
CA LEU A 204 12.51 7.20 -8.13
C LEU A 204 13.98 7.33 -7.73
N GLU A 205 14.71 8.31 -8.27
CA GLU A 205 16.10 8.58 -7.89
C GLU A 205 16.22 9.00 -6.41
N ILE A 206 15.25 9.78 -5.91
CA ILE A 206 15.14 10.09 -4.48
C ILE A 206 14.84 8.81 -3.67
N LEU A 207 13.87 8.02 -4.10
CA LEU A 207 13.53 6.75 -3.43
C LEU A 207 14.75 5.82 -3.33
N GLY A 208 15.46 5.60 -4.44
CA GLY A 208 16.65 4.75 -4.50
C GLY A 208 17.83 5.31 -3.69
N SER A 209 18.01 6.63 -3.62
CA SER A 209 19.08 7.25 -2.84
C SER A 209 18.80 7.23 -1.33
N CYS A 210 17.54 7.41 -0.90
CA CYS A 210 17.16 7.49 0.50
C CYS A 210 16.84 6.12 1.15
N CYS A 211 16.30 5.17 0.39
CA CYS A 211 15.94 3.84 0.89
C CYS A 211 17.01 2.81 0.46
N PRO A 212 17.86 2.33 1.38
CA PRO A 212 18.96 1.43 1.05
C PRO A 212 18.51 0.03 0.65
N VAL A 213 17.33 -0.41 1.10
CA VAL A 213 16.75 -1.72 0.79
C VAL A 213 15.29 -1.57 0.40
N ILE A 214 14.99 -1.89 -0.85
CA ILE A 214 13.63 -1.92 -1.40
C ILE A 214 13.40 -3.36 -1.86
N GLU A 215 12.51 -4.11 -1.20
CA GLU A 215 12.21 -5.49 -1.56
C GLU A 215 11.07 -5.59 -2.57
N THR A 216 10.04 -4.76 -2.44
CA THR A 216 8.89 -4.73 -3.33
C THR A 216 8.55 -3.31 -3.73
N LEU A 217 8.34 -3.10 -5.03
CA LEU A 217 7.87 -1.84 -5.59
C LEU A 217 6.73 -2.12 -6.57
N GLU A 218 5.59 -1.46 -6.35
CA GLU A 218 4.46 -1.46 -7.29
C GLU A 218 4.20 -0.04 -7.83
N LEU A 219 4.12 0.06 -9.15
CA LEU A 219 3.94 1.28 -9.94
C LEU A 219 2.95 1.02 -11.09
N ILE A 220 1.81 0.44 -10.76
CA ILE A 220 0.71 0.20 -11.70
C ILE A 220 0.01 1.53 -11.98
N ASN A 221 -0.15 1.89 -13.26
CA ASN A 221 -0.77 3.14 -13.70
C ASN A 221 -0.11 4.42 -13.12
N SER A 222 1.21 4.40 -12.91
CA SER A 222 1.96 5.51 -12.29
C SER A 222 2.89 6.22 -13.28
N GLY A 223 3.14 7.51 -13.04
CA GLY A 223 3.93 8.36 -13.95
C GLY A 223 3.25 8.71 -15.27
N ILE A 224 1.93 8.54 -15.32
CA ILE A 224 1.09 8.84 -16.48
C ILE A 224 0.26 10.10 -16.16
N PRO A 225 0.31 11.15 -17.01
CA PRO A 225 -0.53 12.33 -16.83
C PRO A 225 -2.01 11.94 -16.85
N ILE A 226 -2.78 12.41 -15.87
CA ILE A 226 -4.25 12.32 -15.91
C ILE A 226 -4.69 13.23 -17.07
N PRO A 227 -5.44 12.72 -18.09
CA PRO A 227 -5.96 13.57 -19.15
C PRO A 227 -6.81 14.70 -18.55
N ALA A 228 -6.66 15.92 -19.06
CA ALA A 228 -7.26 17.14 -18.51
C ALA A 228 -8.82 17.16 -18.46
N HIS A 229 -9.48 16.12 -18.95
CA HIS A 229 -10.92 15.92 -18.76
C HIS A 229 -11.15 14.92 -17.63
N ASN A 230 -11.95 15.35 -16.66
CA ASN A 230 -12.36 14.73 -15.41
C ASN A 230 -13.12 13.39 -15.58
N GLN A 231 -12.69 12.50 -16.49
CA GLN A 231 -13.19 11.15 -16.61
C GLN A 231 -12.35 10.20 -15.75
N PRO A 232 -12.99 9.35 -14.93
CA PRO A 232 -12.29 8.23 -14.32
C PRO A 232 -11.80 7.33 -15.45
N VAL A 233 -10.49 7.28 -15.69
CA VAL A 233 -9.94 6.28 -16.60
C VAL A 233 -9.99 4.95 -15.87
N VAL A 234 -11.09 4.23 -16.08
CA VAL A 234 -11.23 2.83 -15.69
C VAL A 234 -10.29 2.02 -16.57
N TYR A 235 -9.08 1.74 -16.10
CA TYR A 235 -8.32 0.64 -16.67
C TYR A 235 -8.94 -0.67 -16.17
N SER A 236 -9.59 -1.40 -17.08
CA SER A 236 -10.10 -2.74 -16.83
C SER A 236 -8.96 -3.68 -16.42
N LEU A 237 -9.02 -4.21 -15.20
CA LEU A 237 -8.24 -5.38 -14.80
C LEU A 237 -8.70 -6.59 -15.64
N ILE A 238 -7.92 -6.97 -16.65
CA ILE A 238 -8.09 -8.28 -17.29
C ILE A 238 -7.46 -9.32 -16.36
N LEU A 239 -8.26 -9.88 -15.46
CA LEU A 239 -7.91 -11.15 -14.82
C LEU A 239 -8.12 -12.28 -15.84
N LYS A 240 -7.02 -12.71 -16.48
CA LYS A 240 -7.00 -14.04 -17.13
C LYS A 240 -6.91 -15.09 -16.03
N THR A 241 -8.05 -15.50 -15.48
CA THR A 241 -8.19 -16.84 -14.91
C THR A 241 -8.84 -17.73 -15.96
N GLY A 242 -8.29 -18.93 -16.13
CA GLY A 242 -8.66 -19.84 -17.22
C GLY A 242 -10.16 -20.08 -17.27
N LYS A 243 -10.75 -19.83 -18.46
CA LYS A 243 -12.09 -20.22 -18.89
C LYS A 243 -13.26 -19.54 -18.15
N SER A 244 -13.48 -18.24 -18.43
CA SER A 244 -14.75 -17.63 -18.87
C SER A 244 -14.73 -16.13 -18.56
N VAL A 245 -15.05 -15.29 -19.54
CA VAL A 245 -15.02 -13.82 -19.42
C VAL A 245 -16.35 -13.34 -18.86
N SER A 246 -16.34 -12.68 -17.70
CA SER A 246 -17.45 -11.82 -17.26
C SER A 246 -16.89 -10.47 -16.82
N ALA A 247 -17.11 -9.43 -17.63
CA ALA A 247 -16.85 -8.05 -17.27
C ALA A 247 -18.09 -7.48 -16.55
N HIS A 248 -17.92 -6.98 -15.34
CA HIS A 248 -18.91 -6.13 -14.68
C HIS A 248 -18.35 -4.71 -14.61
N ALA A 249 -18.94 -3.80 -15.39
CA ALA A 249 -18.72 -2.37 -15.27
C ALA A 249 -19.73 -1.81 -14.26
N VAL A 250 -19.27 -1.12 -13.22
CA VAL A 250 -20.14 -0.33 -12.34
C VAL A 250 -19.90 1.14 -12.68
N ASN A 251 -20.87 1.72 -13.38
CA ASN A 251 -20.99 3.14 -13.67
C ASN A 251 -22.00 3.75 -12.67
N CYS A 252 -21.61 4.82 -11.98
CA CYS A 252 -22.49 5.67 -11.16
C CYS A 252 -21.92 7.09 -11.28
N LYS A 253 -22.55 8.16 -11.79
CA LYS A 253 -23.85 8.57 -12.36
C LYS A 253 -23.46 9.70 -13.35
N SER A 254 -24.16 10.06 -14.42
CA SER A 254 -25.59 10.14 -14.71
C SER A 254 -25.77 9.96 -16.22
N GLY A 255 -26.82 9.25 -16.61
CA GLY A 255 -27.17 9.08 -18.01
C GLY A 255 -27.54 10.43 -18.65
N GLU A 256 -27.07 10.62 -19.88
CA GLU A 256 -27.79 11.24 -20.99
C GLU A 256 -26.96 11.01 -22.27
N ASP A 257 -27.55 10.23 -23.17
CA ASP A 257 -27.40 10.14 -24.63
C ASP A 257 -26.01 10.29 -25.30
N LEU A 258 -25.47 9.16 -25.73
CA LEU A 258 -24.45 9.06 -26.79
C LEU A 258 -25.16 9.05 -28.16
N ALA A 259 -25.24 10.21 -28.81
CA ALA A 259 -25.44 10.31 -30.25
C ALA A 259 -24.17 10.86 -30.90
N GLU A 260 -23.65 10.07 -31.86
CA GLU A 260 -22.79 10.40 -33.00
C GLU A 260 -22.05 11.74 -32.99
N VAL A 261 -20.71 11.68 -32.87
CA VAL A 261 -19.84 12.66 -33.54
C VAL A 261 -18.72 11.91 -34.28
N THR A 262 -18.99 11.59 -35.54
CA THR A 262 -17.97 11.23 -36.53
C THR A 262 -17.26 12.49 -37.03
N ASP A 263 -15.94 12.45 -37.01
CA ASP A 263 -14.96 13.13 -37.88
C ASP A 263 -15.24 14.55 -38.39
N ARG A 264 -14.31 15.46 -38.04
CA ARG A 264 -13.64 16.48 -38.89
C ARG A 264 -13.28 17.70 -38.04
N ASN A 265 -12.11 17.69 -37.39
CA ASN A 265 -11.30 18.89 -37.09
C ASN A 265 -9.96 18.63 -36.37
N CYS A 266 -9.36 17.45 -36.46
CA CYS A 266 -8.03 17.17 -35.86
C CYS A 266 -6.84 17.68 -36.70
N ALA A 267 -6.91 18.89 -37.25
CA ALA A 267 -5.80 19.52 -38.00
C ALA A 267 -5.22 20.79 -37.36
N LYS A 268 -5.61 21.15 -36.13
CA LYS A 268 -5.13 22.39 -35.46
C LYS A 268 -4.83 22.26 -33.97
N LEU A 269 -4.41 21.09 -33.51
CA LEU A 269 -3.73 20.98 -32.21
C LEU A 269 -2.24 20.75 -32.49
N LYS A 270 -1.46 21.84 -32.51
CA LYS A 270 -0.01 21.70 -32.33
C LYS A 270 0.19 20.98 -30.99
N PRO A 271 0.93 19.87 -30.93
CA PRO A 271 1.24 19.26 -29.65
C PRO A 271 2.21 20.23 -28.97
N THR A 272 1.71 20.98 -27.98
CA THR A 272 2.58 21.57 -26.98
C THR A 272 3.11 20.37 -26.18
N VAL A 273 4.16 19.74 -26.69
CA VAL A 273 4.89 18.70 -25.96
C VAL A 273 5.59 19.41 -24.82
N GLN A 274 4.85 19.69 -23.74
CA GLN A 274 5.48 19.80 -22.44
C GLN A 274 6.19 18.47 -22.23
N SER A 275 7.51 18.51 -22.08
CA SER A 275 8.31 17.35 -21.75
C SER A 275 7.83 16.80 -20.42
N PHE A 276 6.87 15.88 -20.45
CA PHE A 276 6.37 15.25 -19.25
C PHE A 276 7.51 14.45 -18.64
N LYS A 277 7.80 14.66 -17.36
CA LYS A 277 8.73 13.82 -16.62
C LYS A 277 8.08 12.44 -16.50
N ARG A 278 8.72 11.43 -17.07
CA ARG A 278 8.22 10.05 -17.15
C ARG A 278 9.11 9.13 -16.32
N ILE A 279 8.63 7.91 -16.11
CA ILE A 279 9.43 6.81 -15.59
C ILE A 279 10.11 6.13 -16.78
N THR A 280 11.43 6.08 -16.77
CA THR A 280 12.27 5.42 -17.78
C THR A 280 13.19 4.38 -17.14
N ASP A 281 14.04 3.75 -17.95
CA ASP A 281 15.12 2.88 -17.44
C ASP A 281 16.02 3.59 -16.43
N LYS A 282 16.21 4.91 -16.54
CA LYS A 282 17.04 5.69 -15.61
C LYS A 282 16.48 5.64 -14.19
N GLY A 283 15.20 6.01 -14.02
CA GLY A 283 14.55 6.00 -12.71
C GLY A 283 14.46 4.60 -12.13
N LEU A 284 14.06 3.61 -12.93
CA LEU A 284 13.98 2.22 -12.46
C LEU A 284 15.36 1.66 -12.06
N SER A 285 16.43 2.01 -12.77
CA SER A 285 17.79 1.60 -12.40
C SER A 285 18.22 2.06 -11.00
N SER A 286 17.67 3.17 -10.51
CA SER A 286 17.99 3.70 -9.18
C SER A 286 17.42 2.84 -8.04
N VAL A 287 16.30 2.15 -8.30
CA VAL A 287 15.60 1.30 -7.32
C VAL A 287 15.92 -0.19 -7.51
N THR A 288 16.17 -0.66 -8.75
CA THR A 288 16.52 -2.07 -9.00
C THR A 288 17.83 -2.48 -8.33
N ARG A 289 18.77 -1.55 -8.18
CA ARG A 289 20.06 -1.77 -7.49
C ARG A 289 19.96 -1.85 -5.95
N LYS A 290 18.76 -1.82 -5.38
CA LYS A 290 18.52 -1.74 -3.91
C LYS A 290 17.98 -3.04 -3.30
N GLY A 291 18.32 -4.19 -3.87
CA GLY A 291 17.83 -5.49 -3.38
C GLY A 291 16.38 -5.78 -3.74
N LEU A 292 15.93 -5.24 -4.88
CA LEU A 292 14.57 -5.40 -5.38
C LEU A 292 14.28 -6.86 -5.73
N ARG A 293 13.38 -7.48 -4.96
CA ARG A 293 12.94 -8.86 -5.18
C ARG A 293 11.72 -8.92 -6.09
N ARG A 294 10.80 -7.96 -5.94
CA ARG A 294 9.54 -7.92 -6.66
C ARG A 294 9.28 -6.54 -7.26
N LEU A 295 8.99 -6.51 -8.55
CA LEU A 295 8.62 -5.30 -9.28
C LEU A 295 7.38 -5.53 -10.12
N LEU A 296 6.38 -4.67 -9.92
CA LEU A 296 5.16 -4.62 -10.72
C LEU A 296 5.03 -3.23 -11.30
N VAL A 297 4.99 -3.14 -12.62
CA VAL A 297 4.83 -1.88 -13.35
C VAL A 297 3.81 -2.10 -14.46
N SER A 298 3.04 -1.07 -14.76
CA SER A 298 2.17 -1.07 -15.92
C SER A 298 2.25 0.23 -16.71
N ASP A 299 1.93 0.14 -17.99
CA ASP A 299 1.66 1.28 -18.87
C ASP A 299 2.84 2.28 -18.96
N LEU A 300 4.07 1.78 -18.78
CA LEU A 300 5.29 2.56 -19.01
C LEU A 300 5.44 2.86 -20.50
N GLN A 301 5.71 4.13 -20.81
CA GLN A 301 6.06 4.61 -22.15
C GLN A 301 7.58 4.81 -22.25
N ASP A 302 8.16 4.54 -23.43
CA ASP A 302 9.60 4.73 -23.70
C ASP A 302 10.52 3.95 -22.74
N PHE A 303 10.05 2.79 -22.27
CA PHE A 303 10.77 1.88 -21.40
C PHE A 303 11.38 0.74 -22.23
N TYR A 304 12.71 0.62 -22.22
CA TYR A 304 13.45 -0.32 -23.07
C TYR A 304 13.99 -1.55 -22.32
N GLY A 305 13.85 -1.61 -21.00
CA GLY A 305 14.25 -2.78 -20.20
C GLY A 305 15.73 -2.82 -19.80
N ASN A 306 16.51 -1.79 -20.14
CA ASN A 306 17.95 -1.71 -19.86
C ASN A 306 18.27 -1.71 -18.35
N CYS A 307 17.32 -1.36 -17.49
CA CYS A 307 17.53 -1.32 -16.05
C CYS A 307 17.73 -2.71 -15.40
N PHE A 308 17.46 -3.80 -16.13
CA PHE A 308 17.62 -5.19 -15.66
C PHE A 308 18.85 -5.90 -16.24
N ASP A 309 19.51 -5.35 -17.26
CA ASP A 309 20.72 -5.89 -17.88
C ASP A 309 21.99 -5.58 -17.04
N ILE A 310 21.97 -6.00 -15.78
CA ILE A 310 23.16 -5.99 -14.91
C ILE A 310 23.70 -7.41 -14.80
N SER A 311 24.09 -7.99 -15.94
CA SER A 311 25.00 -9.15 -15.96
C SER A 311 25.78 -9.22 -17.27
N SER A 312 26.89 -8.48 -17.34
CA SER A 312 28.05 -8.98 -18.07
C SER A 312 29.31 -8.59 -17.32
N THR A 313 29.83 -9.55 -16.57
CA THR A 313 31.26 -9.56 -16.23
C THR A 313 32.08 -9.31 -17.50
N PRO A 314 33.10 -8.44 -17.47
CA PRO A 314 33.97 -8.29 -18.64
C PRO A 314 34.68 -9.62 -18.91
N PRO A 315 34.86 -10.02 -20.19
CA PRO A 315 35.45 -11.30 -20.53
C PRO A 315 36.90 -11.34 -20.02
N SER A 316 37.20 -12.39 -19.28
CA SER A 316 38.53 -12.77 -18.83
C SER A 316 39.49 -12.81 -20.02
N GLN A 317 40.46 -11.89 -20.03
CA GLN A 317 41.62 -12.04 -20.90
C GLN A 317 42.53 -13.13 -20.33
N GLN A 318 42.66 -14.23 -21.09
CA GLN A 318 43.62 -15.29 -20.85
C GLN A 318 45.05 -14.86 -21.20
N GLY A 319 45.94 -14.92 -20.19
CA GLY A 319 47.30 -15.45 -20.31
C GLY A 319 48.47 -14.45 -20.39
N PRO A 320 49.74 -14.86 -20.10
CA PRO A 320 50.20 -16.19 -19.69
C PRO A 320 50.92 -16.25 -18.32
N ALA A 321 51.18 -17.47 -17.88
CA ALA A 321 51.81 -17.85 -16.61
C ALA A 321 53.22 -17.28 -16.41
N GLN A 322 53.55 -16.92 -15.15
CA GLN A 322 54.87 -17.17 -14.57
C GLN A 322 54.80 -17.26 -13.03
N THR A 323 55.55 -18.24 -12.53
CA THR A 323 55.69 -18.76 -11.17
C THR A 323 56.45 -17.84 -10.22
N ASN A 324 56.05 -17.71 -8.96
CA ASN A 324 56.90 -18.06 -7.78
C ASN A 324 56.22 -17.81 -6.42
N ASN A 325 56.56 -18.68 -5.48
CA ASN A 325 56.13 -18.80 -4.08
C ASN A 325 56.46 -17.58 -3.19
N GLN A 326 55.62 -17.30 -2.17
CA GLN A 326 55.93 -17.46 -0.72
C GLN A 326 54.78 -16.96 0.21
N HIS A 327 54.39 -17.83 1.17
CA HIS A 327 53.74 -17.68 2.51
C HIS A 327 53.27 -16.27 2.99
N LEU A 328 52.08 -16.05 3.61
CA LEU A 328 51.48 -16.63 4.86
C LEU A 328 50.06 -15.93 5.11
N PRO A 329 49.27 -16.21 6.18
CA PRO A 329 48.02 -16.99 6.16
C PRO A 329 46.67 -16.25 6.37
N ASN A 330 45.59 -16.90 5.91
CA ASN A 330 44.20 -16.93 6.39
C ASN A 330 43.51 -15.61 6.79
N GLU A 331 43.01 -14.88 5.80
CA GLU A 331 41.75 -14.14 5.92
C GLU A 331 40.58 -15.10 5.65
N MET A 332 39.66 -15.22 6.61
CA MET A 332 38.33 -15.75 6.35
C MET A 332 37.53 -14.69 5.57
N ILE A 333 37.65 -14.77 4.25
CA ILE A 333 36.69 -14.20 3.31
C ILE A 333 35.54 -15.20 3.17
N SER A 334 34.44 -14.91 3.84
CA SER A 334 33.07 -15.24 3.44
C SER A 334 32.22 -14.10 4.01
N ASP A 335 31.78 -13.13 3.22
CA ASP A 335 30.57 -13.32 2.44
C ASP A 335 30.70 -12.70 1.04
N ALA A 336 30.99 -13.58 0.07
CA ALA A 336 30.65 -13.33 -1.31
C ALA A 336 29.13 -13.47 -1.49
N SER A 337 28.55 -12.52 -2.23
CA SER A 337 27.36 -12.70 -3.06
C SER A 337 26.09 -13.23 -2.39
N ASN A 338 25.35 -12.35 -1.70
CA ASN A 338 23.89 -12.44 -1.68
C ASN A 338 23.30 -11.33 -2.57
N THR A 339 23.64 -11.35 -3.87
CA THR A 339 22.80 -10.68 -4.87
C THR A 339 21.56 -11.53 -5.05
N GLU A 340 20.55 -11.29 -4.23
CA GLU A 340 19.24 -11.88 -4.48
C GLU A 340 18.71 -11.30 -5.79
N HIS A 341 18.65 -12.17 -6.80
CA HIS A 341 18.10 -11.82 -8.11
C HIS A 341 16.62 -11.47 -7.98
N LEU A 342 16.15 -10.58 -8.87
CA LEU A 342 14.73 -10.25 -9.01
C LEU A 342 13.93 -11.55 -9.16
N THR A 343 13.11 -11.87 -8.15
CA THR A 343 12.37 -13.14 -8.11
C THR A 343 11.04 -13.04 -8.83
N GLN A 344 10.47 -11.84 -8.90
CA GLN A 344 9.20 -11.60 -9.56
C GLN A 344 9.22 -10.27 -10.32
N LEU A 345 9.10 -10.35 -11.65
CA LEU A 345 8.89 -9.21 -12.54
C LEU A 345 7.53 -9.37 -13.22
N SER A 346 6.70 -8.32 -13.17
CA SER A 346 5.45 -8.26 -13.92
C SER A 346 5.36 -6.94 -14.65
N LEU A 347 5.37 -7.03 -15.99
CA LEU A 347 5.20 -5.92 -16.90
C LEU A 347 3.82 -6.05 -17.56
N LEU A 348 2.97 -5.03 -17.38
CA LEU A 348 1.60 -5.04 -17.87
C LEU A 348 1.41 -3.88 -18.85
N ASN A 349 1.03 -4.16 -20.09
CA ASN A 349 0.70 -3.14 -21.10
C ASN A 349 1.80 -2.08 -21.36
N CYS A 350 3.07 -2.40 -21.07
CA CYS A 350 4.18 -1.48 -21.34
C CYS A 350 4.57 -1.50 -22.84
N SER A 351 4.84 -0.33 -23.42
CA SER A 351 5.32 -0.20 -24.80
C SER A 351 6.85 -0.16 -24.86
N GLY A 352 7.47 -0.91 -25.77
CA GLY A 352 8.91 -0.84 -26.04
C GLY A 352 9.81 -1.82 -25.29
N VAL A 353 9.22 -2.72 -24.49
CA VAL A 353 9.97 -3.77 -23.79
C VAL A 353 10.33 -4.89 -24.77
N SER A 354 11.61 -5.04 -25.10
CA SER A 354 12.12 -6.14 -25.95
C SER A 354 12.52 -7.35 -25.14
#